data_AF-A0A1F5Q8D0-F1
#
_entry.id   AF-A0A1F5Q8D0-F1
#
_cell.length_a   1.000
_cell.length_b   1.000
_cell.length_c   1.000
_cell.angle_alpha   90.00
_cell.angle_beta   90.00
_cell.angle_gamma   90.00
#
_symmetry.space_group_name_H-M   'P 1'
#
loop_
_entity.id
_entity.type
_entity.pdbx_description
1 polymer ?
#
loop_
_entity_poly.entity_id
_entity_poly.type
_entity_poly.pdbx_seq_one_letter_code
_entity_poly.pdbx_strand_id
1 'polypeptide(L)'
;MQIESKQQILERRKEIEQELTDMLKETKSDFTLDHVRDAIYNEEDNDDMMKVVAMFDRGGDASELSNVLELVTDAWNYFPHKVLGGISPAEKLLEHHNKTKK
;
A
#
# COMPACT_ATOMS: atom_id res chain seq x y z
N MET A 1 -2.16 -2.41 -14.33
CA MET A 1 -0.76 -2.69 -13.98
C MET A 1 -0.02 -3.21 -15.20
N GLN A 2 1.01 -2.50 -15.65
CA GLN A 2 2.03 -3.08 -16.53
C GLN A 2 3.06 -3.82 -15.67
N ILE A 3 3.84 -4.74 -16.22
CA ILE A 3 4.90 -5.40 -15.44
C ILE A 3 5.99 -4.37 -15.13
N GLU A 4 5.99 -3.88 -13.90
CA GLU A 4 6.96 -2.91 -13.42
C GLU A 4 8.26 -3.60 -13.04
N SER A 5 9.38 -3.03 -13.47
CA SER A 5 10.69 -3.51 -13.06
C SER A 5 10.87 -3.33 -11.55
N LYS A 6 11.76 -4.11 -10.93
CA LYS A 6 12.04 -4.00 -9.49
C LYS A 6 12.42 -2.57 -9.07
N GLN A 7 13.08 -1.83 -9.96
CA GLN A 7 13.41 -0.42 -9.72
C GLN A 7 12.15 0.46 -9.67
N GLN A 8 11.24 0.30 -10.63
CA GLN A 8 9.98 1.06 -10.63
C GLN A 8 9.11 0.74 -9.42
N ILE A 9 9.05 -0.53 -8.98
CA ILE A 9 8.34 -0.91 -7.76
C ILE A 9 8.91 -0.17 -6.54
N LEU A 10 10.24 -0.05 -6.45
CA LEU A 10 10.90 0.66 -5.34
C LEU A 10 10.71 2.17 -5.42
N GLU A 11 10.73 2.76 -6.61
CA GLU A 11 10.44 4.18 -6.82
C GLU A 11 8.99 4.48 -6.44
N ARG A 12 8.04 3.69 -6.96
CA ARG A 12 6.62 3.86 -6.66
C ARG A 12 6.34 3.66 -5.17
N ARG A 13 6.98 2.67 -4.54
CA ARG A 13 6.89 2.49 -3.07
C ARG A 13 7.32 3.76 -2.33
N LYS A 14 8.43 4.40 -2.72
CA LYS A 14 8.86 5.66 -2.11
C LYS A 14 7.87 6.81 -2.32
N GLU A 15 7.30 6.93 -3.52
CA GLU A 15 6.28 7.94 -3.81
C GLU A 15 5.07 7.75 -2.89
N ILE A 16 4.55 6.52 -2.82
CA ILE A 16 3.41 6.15 -1.97
C ILE A 16 3.71 6.44 -0.49
N GLU A 17 4.90 6.07 0.00
CA GLU A 17 5.29 6.36 1.38
C GLU A 17 5.30 7.87 1.68
N GLN A 18 5.76 8.66 0.73
CA GLN A 18 5.83 10.10 0.87
C GLN A 18 4.44 10.74 0.82
N GLU A 19 3.58 10.32 -0.11
CA GLU A 19 2.18 10.76 -0.21
C GLU A 19 1.38 10.35 1.04
N LEU A 20 1.52 9.12 1.53
CA LEU A 20 0.91 8.67 2.78
C LEU A 20 1.38 9.52 3.96
N THR A 21 2.68 9.81 4.04
CA THR A 21 3.23 10.62 5.14
C THR A 21 2.74 12.05 5.09
N ASP A 22 2.62 12.64 3.90
CA ASP A 22 2.10 14.00 3.71
C ASP A 22 0.62 14.06 4.10
N MET A 23 -0.17 13.11 3.60
CA MET A 23 -1.59 12.99 3.94
C MET A 23 -1.82 12.77 5.44
N LEU A 24 -1.02 11.93 6.11
CA LEU A 24 -1.10 11.74 7.57
C LEU A 24 -0.80 13.03 8.33
N LYS A 25 0.11 13.87 7.83
CA LYS A 25 0.41 15.19 8.42
C LYS A 25 -0.72 16.19 8.19
N GLU A 26 -1.26 16.24 6.97
CA GLU A 26 -2.37 17.14 6.62
C GLU A 26 -3.63 16.81 7.42
N THR A 27 -3.96 15.52 7.48
CA THR A 27 -5.10 15.02 8.26
C THR A 27 -4.86 15.09 9.76
N LYS A 28 -3.64 15.42 10.22
CA LYS A 28 -3.17 15.36 11.63
C LYS A 28 -3.42 14.01 12.28
N SER A 29 -3.32 12.93 11.52
CA SER A 29 -3.57 11.57 12.00
C SER A 29 -2.62 11.18 13.13
N ASP A 30 -3.15 10.50 14.14
CA ASP A 30 -2.33 9.88 15.20
C ASP A 30 -1.57 8.66 14.69
N PHE A 31 -1.98 8.14 13.53
CA PHE A 31 -1.31 7.05 12.83
C PHE A 31 -0.09 7.56 12.06
N THR A 32 0.90 6.68 11.95
CA THR A 32 2.13 6.91 11.19
C THR A 32 2.21 5.92 10.05
N LEU A 33 3.09 6.19 9.07
CA LEU A 33 3.39 5.26 7.98
C LEU A 33 3.77 3.86 8.50
N ASP A 34 4.38 3.78 9.68
CA ASP A 34 4.76 2.52 10.33
C ASP A 34 3.54 1.68 10.72
N HIS A 35 2.49 2.29 11.27
CA HIS A 35 1.23 1.60 11.59
C HIS A 35 0.56 1.03 10.33
N VAL A 36 0.60 1.79 9.22
CA VAL A 36 0.04 1.37 7.93
C VAL A 36 0.82 0.19 7.38
N ARG A 37 2.16 0.26 7.41
CA ARG A 37 3.03 -0.84 7.01
C ARG A 37 2.81 -2.08 7.86
N ASP A 38 2.68 -1.93 9.17
CA ASP A 38 2.46 -3.07 10.07
C ASP A 38 1.10 -3.72 9.81
N ALA A 39 0.06 -2.91 9.58
CA ALA A 39 -1.28 -3.39 9.25
C ALA A 39 -1.33 -4.15 7.91
N ILE A 40 -0.64 -3.65 6.88
CA ILE A 40 -0.51 -4.35 5.59
C ILE A 40 0.37 -5.59 5.75
N TYR A 41 1.49 -5.47 6.46
CA TYR A 41 2.41 -6.60 6.63
C TYR A 41 1.74 -7.75 7.38
N ASN A 42 1.03 -7.48 8.47
CA ASN A 42 0.33 -8.47 9.27
C ASN A 42 -1.10 -8.75 8.78
N GLU A 43 -1.46 -8.36 7.56
CA GLU A 43 -2.78 -8.69 7.01
C GLU A 43 -3.03 -10.21 7.03
N GLU A 44 -4.25 -10.58 7.36
CA GLU A 44 -4.72 -11.97 7.27
C GLU A 44 -5.62 -12.13 6.04
N ASP A 45 -6.46 -11.13 5.76
CA ASP A 45 -7.45 -11.15 4.67
C ASP A 45 -7.68 -9.75 4.05
N ASN A 46 -8.40 -9.69 2.93
CA ASN A 46 -8.77 -8.42 2.27
C ASN A 46 -9.62 -7.49 3.15
N ASP A 47 -10.27 -8.00 4.21
CA ASP A 47 -10.95 -7.18 5.21
C ASP A 47 -9.98 -6.27 5.98
N ASP A 48 -8.71 -6.63 6.08
CA ASP A 48 -7.68 -5.77 6.71
C ASP A 48 -7.42 -4.52 5.87
N MET A 49 -7.65 -4.55 4.55
CA MET A 49 -7.55 -3.36 3.71
C MET A 49 -8.56 -2.29 4.14
N MET A 50 -9.79 -2.69 4.47
CA MET A 50 -10.81 -1.78 4.98
C MET A 50 -10.43 -1.20 6.35
N LYS A 51 -9.71 -1.97 7.19
CA LYS A 51 -9.18 -1.44 8.46
C LYS A 51 -8.11 -0.38 8.22
N VAL A 52 -7.24 -0.57 7.22
CA VAL A 52 -6.25 0.43 6.82
C VAL A 52 -6.96 1.70 6.33
N VAL A 53 -7.93 1.58 5.43
CA VAL A 53 -8.73 2.74 4.98
C VAL A 53 -9.40 3.45 6.16
N ALA A 54 -9.96 2.71 7.12
CA ALA A 54 -10.58 3.28 8.31
C ALA A 54 -9.60 4.00 9.25
N MET A 55 -8.30 3.69 9.23
CA MET A 55 -7.30 4.45 9.98
C MET A 55 -7.10 5.87 9.42
N PHE A 56 -7.42 6.06 8.14
CA PHE A 56 -7.39 7.36 7.46
C PHE A 56 -8.76 8.03 7.41
N ASP A 57 -9.85 7.27 7.50
CA ASP A 57 -11.21 7.81 7.56
C ASP A 57 -11.50 8.45 8.92
N ARG A 58 -11.42 9.78 8.97
CA ARG A 58 -11.77 10.60 10.14
C ARG A 58 -13.20 11.14 10.10
N GLY A 59 -14.06 10.60 9.23
CA GLY A 59 -15.41 11.13 9.01
C GLY A 59 -15.41 12.45 8.23
N GLY A 60 -14.40 12.63 7.38
CA GLY A 60 -14.23 13.79 6.49
C GLY A 60 -15.06 13.70 5.20
N ASP A 61 -14.82 14.63 4.28
CA ASP A 61 -15.57 14.74 3.03
C ASP A 61 -15.28 13.54 2.10
N ALA A 62 -16.28 13.07 1.34
CA ALA A 62 -16.16 11.87 0.49
C ALA A 62 -15.03 11.95 -0.55
N SER A 63 -14.58 13.18 -0.86
CA SER A 63 -13.43 13.45 -1.74
C SER A 63 -12.11 13.00 -1.13
N GLU A 64 -11.93 13.12 0.19
CA GLU A 64 -10.72 12.66 0.88
C GLU A 64 -10.65 11.13 0.92
N LEU A 65 -11.81 10.50 1.12
CA LEU A 65 -11.93 9.04 1.13
C LEU A 65 -11.47 8.40 -0.20
N SER A 66 -11.73 9.07 -1.34
CA SER A 66 -11.31 8.59 -2.66
C SER A 66 -9.79 8.61 -2.82
N ASN A 67 -9.14 9.69 -2.40
CA ASN A 67 -7.68 9.80 -2.43
C ASN A 67 -7.02 8.78 -1.48
N VAL A 68 -7.60 8.60 -0.28
CA VAL A 68 -7.16 7.59 0.69
C VAL A 68 -7.27 6.19 0.08
N LEU A 69 -8.40 5.86 -0.53
CA LEU A 69 -8.62 4.53 -1.09
C LEU A 69 -7.60 4.22 -2.19
N GLU A 70 -7.30 5.19 -3.05
CA GLU A 70 -6.27 5.06 -4.09
C GLU A 70 -4.89 4.81 -3.47
N LEU A 71 -4.50 5.63 -2.48
CA LEU A 71 -3.22 5.49 -1.78
C LEU A 71 -3.07 4.19 -1.00
N VAL A 72 -4.12 3.75 -0.30
CA VAL A 72 -4.14 2.49 0.43
C VAL A 72 -4.08 1.31 -0.55
N THR A 73 -4.78 1.39 -1.68
CA THR A 73 -4.72 0.37 -2.73
C THR A 73 -3.31 0.28 -3.33
N ASP A 74 -2.68 1.42 -3.60
CA ASP A 74 -1.29 1.46 -4.06
C ASP A 74 -0.35 0.88 -2.98
N ALA A 75 -0.46 1.31 -1.73
CA ALA A 75 0.32 0.77 -0.62
C ALA A 75 0.16 -0.76 -0.53
N TRP A 76 -1.07 -1.27 -0.62
CA TRP A 76 -1.37 -2.69 -0.64
C TRP A 76 -0.67 -3.42 -1.80
N ASN A 77 -0.56 -2.81 -2.99
CA ASN A 77 0.09 -3.46 -4.13
C ASN A 77 1.63 -3.42 -4.09
N TYR A 78 2.21 -2.37 -3.48
CA TYR A 78 3.65 -2.15 -3.48
C TYR A 78 4.35 -2.49 -2.16
N PHE A 79 3.64 -2.60 -1.05
CA PHE A 79 4.22 -2.92 0.27
C PHE A 79 4.37 -4.43 0.47
N PRO A 80 5.30 -4.86 1.33
CA PRO A 80 5.51 -6.28 1.59
C PRO A 80 4.42 -6.87 2.48
N HIS A 81 4.02 -8.10 2.17
CA HIS A 81 2.97 -8.82 2.88
C HIS A 81 3.53 -10.08 3.53
N LYS A 82 3.19 -10.34 4.79
CA LYS A 82 3.62 -11.55 5.49
C LYS A 82 3.06 -12.80 4.82
N VAL A 83 1.80 -12.76 4.36
CA VAL A 83 1.17 -13.88 3.64
C VAL A 83 1.86 -14.21 2.31
N LEU A 84 2.55 -13.24 1.70
CA LEU A 84 3.32 -13.43 0.48
C LEU A 84 4.78 -13.81 0.75
N GLY A 85 5.21 -13.93 2.00
CA GLY A 85 6.60 -14.21 2.38
C GLY A 85 7.48 -12.96 2.46
N GLY A 86 6.88 -11.79 2.69
CA GLY A 86 7.60 -10.51 2.82
C GLY A 86 7.87 -9.79 1.50
N ILE A 87 7.20 -10.18 0.41
CA ILE A 87 7.23 -9.48 -0.89
C ILE A 87 5.88 -8.81 -1.16
N SER A 88 5.86 -7.83 -2.06
CA SER A 88 4.60 -7.21 -2.49
C SER A 88 3.89 -7.98 -3.62
N PRO A 89 2.58 -7.77 -3.83
CA PRO A 89 1.86 -8.27 -4.99
C PRO A 89 2.55 -7.90 -6.31
N ALA A 90 3.02 -6.66 -6.44
CA ALA A 90 3.78 -6.22 -7.61
C ALA A 90 5.08 -7.02 -7.81
N GLU A 91 5.83 -7.27 -6.73
CA GLU A 91 7.05 -8.11 -6.79
C GLU A 91 6.71 -9.56 -7.15
N LYS A 92 5.63 -10.11 -6.59
CA LYS A 92 5.16 -11.48 -6.89
C LYS A 92 4.73 -11.63 -8.34
N LEU A 93 4.04 -10.63 -8.89
CA LEU A 93 3.68 -10.57 -10.31
C LEU A 93 4.92 -10.51 -11.20
N LEU A 94 5.92 -9.69 -10.85
CA LEU A 94 7.19 -9.63 -11.56
C LEU A 94 7.94 -10.97 -11.52
N GLU A 95 7.96 -11.65 -10.36
CA GLU A 95 8.57 -12.97 -10.22
C GLU A 95 7.87 -14.01 -11.12
N HIS A 96 6.54 -14.03 -11.11
CA HIS A 96 5.76 -14.94 -11.94
C HIS A 96 5.98 -14.67 -13.44
N HIS A 97 6.04 -13.40 -13.84
CA HIS A 97 6.27 -13.01 -15.22
C HIS A 97 7.68 -13.41 -15.72
N ASN A 98 8.69 -13.32 -14.85
CA ASN A 98 10.04 -13.79 -15.14
C ASN A 98 10.12 -15.33 -15.23
N LYS A 99 9.33 -16.06 -14.44
CA LYS A 99 9.25 -17.53 -14.51
C LYS A 99 8.59 -18.02 -15.80
N THR A 100 7.54 -17.34 -16.29
CA THR A 100 6.85 -17.73 -17.54
C THR A 100 7.63 -17.42 -18.82
N LYS A 101 8.67 -16.58 -18.74
CA LYS A 101 9.57 -16.26 -19.87
C LYS A 101 10.79 -17.19 -19.97
N LYS A 102 10.89 -18.20 -19.09
CA LYS A 102 12.02 -19.12 -19.01
C LYS A 102 11.62 -20.52 -19.48
#